data_AF-A0AAV9NPG3-F1
#
_entry.id   AF-A0AAV9NPG3-F1
#
_cell.length_a   1.000
_cell.length_b   1.000
_cell.length_c   1.000
_cell.angle_alpha   90.00
_cell.angle_beta   90.00
_cell.angle_gamma   90.00
#
_symmetry.space_group_name_H-M   'P 1'
#
loop_
_entity.id
_entity.type
_entity.pdbx_description
1 polymer ?
#
loop_
_entity_poly.entity_id
_entity_poly.type
_entity_poly.pdbx_seq_one_letter_code
_entity_poly.pdbx_strand_id
1 'polypeptide(L)'
;MEAVSSTTTRAELKALEMFRSVSSEHAPHLVHYKQVMQGSNGPLPGGYLNFTVMTKMPGDSLHNLYYWGMPTEEREVIIKEFLVALRSIYANGIEPVDCALRNVLWDSETKKCTIIDFEIWRGTEEVVENEVKELQRWGLVRQPAAKDHWAAWNAQFR
;
A
#
# COMPACT_ATOMS: atom_id res chain seq x y z
N MET A 1 25.04 -1.43 -13.96
CA MET A 1 24.31 -0.26 -14.47
C MET A 1 23.04 -0.13 -13.65
N GLU A 2 22.95 0.88 -12.80
CA GLU A 2 21.71 1.16 -12.07
C GLU A 2 20.63 1.63 -13.07
N ALA A 3 19.41 1.12 -12.91
CA ALA A 3 18.27 1.59 -13.68
C ALA A 3 18.06 3.09 -13.42
N VAL A 4 18.02 3.91 -14.47
CA VAL A 4 17.59 5.32 -14.39
C VAL A 4 16.06 5.34 -14.36
N SER A 5 15.47 4.64 -13.40
CA SER A 5 14.03 4.60 -13.18
C SER A 5 13.59 5.70 -12.21
N SER A 6 12.30 6.06 -12.22
CA SER A 6 11.74 7.02 -11.27
C SER A 6 12.04 6.60 -9.83
N THR A 7 12.10 7.56 -8.92
CA THR A 7 12.26 7.32 -7.48
C THR A 7 11.17 6.38 -6.96
N THR A 8 9.94 6.53 -7.44
CA THR A 8 8.79 5.67 -7.10
C THR A 8 8.96 4.23 -7.58
N THR A 9 9.42 4.00 -8.82
CA THR A 9 9.68 2.63 -9.30
C THR A 9 10.77 1.96 -8.47
N ARG A 10 11.84 2.68 -8.12
CA ARG A 10 12.94 2.13 -7.30
C ARG A 10 12.47 1.80 -5.89
N ALA A 11 11.62 2.65 -5.32
CA ALA A 11 11.02 2.43 -4.01
C ALA A 11 10.14 1.17 -4.01
N GLU A 12 9.26 1.02 -5.00
CA GLU A 12 8.39 -0.15 -5.15
C GLU A 12 9.21 -1.45 -5.29
N LEU A 13 10.17 -1.48 -6.22
CA LEU A 13 11.02 -2.66 -6.42
C LEU A 13 11.79 -3.05 -5.16
N LYS A 14 12.28 -2.06 -4.40
CA LYS A 14 12.98 -2.30 -3.13
C LYS A 14 12.04 -2.91 -2.09
N ALA A 15 10.82 -2.38 -1.94
CA ALA A 15 9.84 -2.92 -1.00
C ALA A 15 9.45 -4.37 -1.37
N LEU A 16 9.12 -4.62 -2.65
CA LEU A 16 8.76 -5.96 -3.14
C LEU A 16 9.88 -7.00 -2.95
N GLU A 17 11.13 -6.58 -3.11
CA GLU A 17 12.30 -7.42 -2.85
C GLU A 17 12.48 -7.70 -1.35
N MET A 18 12.29 -6.69 -0.49
CA MET A 18 12.31 -6.86 0.96
C MET A 18 11.26 -7.87 1.42
N PHE A 19 10.01 -7.73 0.95
CA PHE A 19 8.94 -8.67 1.28
C PHE A 19 9.22 -10.09 0.80
N ARG A 20 9.79 -10.24 -0.40
CA ARG A 20 10.23 -11.55 -0.90
C ARG A 20 11.24 -12.21 0.03
N SER A 21 12.23 -11.45 0.52
CA SER A 21 13.31 -11.99 1.36
C SER A 21 12.81 -12.58 2.68
N VAL A 22 11.68 -12.09 3.19
CA VAL A 22 11.05 -12.55 4.43
C VAL A 22 9.84 -13.45 4.18
N SER A 23 9.51 -13.74 2.90
CA SER A 23 8.29 -14.46 2.50
C SER A 23 7.03 -13.86 3.14
N SER A 24 6.89 -12.54 3.04
CA SER A 24 5.74 -11.81 3.60
C SER A 24 4.42 -12.40 3.11
N GLU A 25 3.52 -12.57 4.06
CA GLU A 25 2.19 -13.09 3.79
C GLU A 25 1.15 -11.99 3.54
N HIS A 26 1.55 -10.72 3.77
CA HIS A 26 0.68 -9.55 3.80
C HIS A 26 1.07 -8.47 2.77
N ALA A 27 2.00 -8.79 1.87
CA ALA A 27 2.42 -7.92 0.79
C ALA A 27 2.84 -8.74 -0.45
N PRO A 28 2.79 -8.16 -1.66
CA PRO A 28 3.28 -8.79 -2.87
C PRO A 28 4.80 -8.94 -2.88
N HIS A 29 5.29 -9.94 -3.63
CA HIS A 29 6.71 -10.25 -3.79
C HIS A 29 7.19 -9.97 -5.21
N LEU A 30 8.41 -9.47 -5.34
CA LEU A 30 9.03 -9.28 -6.65
C LEU A 30 9.32 -10.63 -7.33
N VAL A 31 8.73 -10.86 -8.50
CA VAL A 31 9.03 -12.01 -9.35
C VAL A 31 10.10 -11.63 -10.37
N HIS A 32 9.88 -10.52 -11.09
CA HIS A 32 10.82 -10.02 -12.09
C HIS A 32 10.63 -8.53 -12.39
N TYR A 33 11.64 -7.92 -13.00
CA TYR A 33 11.60 -6.52 -13.44
C TYR A 33 12.34 -6.37 -14.77
N LYS A 34 11.79 -5.55 -15.66
CA LYS A 34 12.40 -5.22 -16.95
C LYS A 34 12.17 -3.75 -17.30
N GLN A 35 13.25 -3.06 -17.68
CA GLN A 35 13.20 -1.75 -18.31
C GLN A 35 13.40 -1.88 -19.82
N VAL A 36 12.63 -1.13 -20.61
CA VAL A 36 12.76 -1.07 -22.07
C VAL A 36 12.79 0.38 -22.53
N MET A 37 13.80 0.74 -23.32
CA MET A 37 13.87 2.06 -23.95
C MET A 37 12.86 2.16 -25.10
N GLN A 38 12.17 3.29 -25.19
CA GLN A 38 11.22 3.57 -26.25
C GLN A 38 11.95 4.13 -27.47
N GLY A 39 11.71 3.52 -28.63
CA GLY A 39 12.25 3.99 -29.91
C GLY A 39 11.61 5.31 -30.37
N SER A 40 12.08 5.84 -31.49
CA SER A 40 11.62 7.13 -32.06
C SER A 40 10.12 7.18 -32.37
N ASN A 41 9.50 6.02 -32.60
CA ASN A 41 8.09 5.89 -32.95
C ASN A 41 7.22 5.50 -31.73
N GLY A 42 7.81 5.43 -30.53
CA GLY A 42 7.07 5.15 -29.30
C GLY A 42 6.25 6.37 -28.85
N PRO A 43 5.28 6.19 -27.94
CA PRO A 43 4.47 7.28 -27.40
C PRO A 43 5.31 8.31 -26.62
N LEU A 44 6.47 7.90 -26.10
CA LEU A 44 7.45 8.79 -25.50
C LEU A 44 8.86 8.51 -26.09
N PRO A 45 9.21 9.13 -27.22
CA PRO A 45 10.50 8.93 -27.88
C PRO A 45 11.68 9.23 -26.93
N GLY A 46 12.62 8.28 -26.81
CA GLY A 46 13.76 8.41 -25.89
C GLY A 46 13.43 8.17 -24.41
N GLY A 47 12.15 8.00 -24.07
CA GLY A 47 11.72 7.55 -22.75
C GLY A 47 11.94 6.05 -22.53
N TYR A 48 11.41 5.53 -21.43
CA TYR A 48 11.45 4.10 -21.13
C TYR A 48 10.11 3.60 -20.60
N LEU A 49 9.94 2.29 -20.55
CA LEU A 49 8.85 1.59 -19.88
C LEU A 49 9.46 0.66 -18.83
N ASN A 50 8.83 0.62 -17.65
CA ASN A 50 9.17 -0.30 -16.58
C ASN A 50 8.06 -1.33 -16.46
N PHE A 51 8.44 -2.60 -16.50
CA PHE A 51 7.55 -3.73 -16.27
C PHE A 51 7.96 -4.40 -14.97
N THR A 52 7.07 -4.42 -13.99
CA THR A 52 7.24 -5.14 -12.73
C THR A 52 6.29 -6.32 -12.73
N VAL A 53 6.82 -7.52 -12.49
CA VAL A 53 6.04 -8.74 -12.29
C VAL A 53 6.14 -9.09 -10.82
N MET A 54 5.00 -9.24 -10.16
CA MET A 54 4.90 -9.54 -8.74
C MET A 54 3.83 -10.61 -8.48
N THR A 55 3.82 -11.18 -7.28
CA THR A 55 2.77 -12.13 -6.89
C THR A 55 1.41 -11.44 -6.89
N LYS A 56 0.41 -12.11 -7.48
CA LYS A 56 -0.98 -11.67 -7.36
C LYS A 56 -1.49 -12.08 -5.98
N MET A 57 -1.92 -11.10 -5.21
CA MET A 57 -2.50 -11.31 -3.89
C MET A 57 -4.00 -11.61 -4.01
N PRO A 58 -4.59 -12.46 -3.14
CA PRO A 58 -6.00 -12.80 -3.21
C PRO A 58 -6.90 -11.64 -2.76
N GLY A 59 -8.19 -11.75 -3.06
CA GLY A 59 -9.19 -10.74 -2.71
C GLY A 59 -9.31 -9.59 -3.70
N ASP A 60 -10.06 -8.57 -3.29
CA ASP A 60 -10.25 -7.32 -4.03
C ASP A 60 -10.07 -6.12 -3.08
N SER A 61 -9.84 -4.93 -3.64
CA SER A 61 -9.61 -3.73 -2.84
C SER A 61 -10.85 -3.35 -2.05
N LEU A 62 -10.66 -2.84 -0.84
CA LEU A 62 -11.75 -2.32 -0.01
C LEU A 62 -12.50 -1.16 -0.68
N HIS A 63 -11.84 -0.43 -1.59
CA HIS A 63 -12.49 0.55 -2.44
C HIS A 63 -13.51 -0.10 -3.39
N ASN A 64 -13.12 -1.13 -4.12
CA ASN A 64 -13.98 -1.84 -5.08
C ASN A 64 -15.12 -2.59 -4.39
N LEU A 65 -14.86 -3.10 -3.19
CA LEU A 65 -15.86 -3.80 -2.38
C LEU A 65 -16.84 -2.85 -1.67
N TYR A 66 -16.75 -1.55 -1.92
CA TYR A 66 -17.59 -0.53 -1.28
C TYR A 66 -17.58 -0.65 0.25
N TYR A 67 -16.40 -0.70 0.87
CA TYR A 67 -16.20 -0.95 2.31
C TYR A 67 -17.23 -0.29 3.23
N TRP A 68 -17.55 1.00 3.03
CA TRP A 68 -18.50 1.73 3.88
C TRP A 68 -19.97 1.29 3.76
N GLY A 69 -20.31 0.51 2.73
CA GLY A 69 -21.60 -0.15 2.57
C GLY A 69 -21.68 -1.54 3.21
N MET A 70 -20.56 -2.07 3.73
CA MET A 70 -20.53 -3.38 4.39
C MET A 70 -21.17 -3.33 5.80
N PRO A 71 -21.71 -4.47 6.28
CA PRO A 71 -22.14 -4.63 7.66
C PRO A 71 -21.04 -4.26 8.66
N THR A 72 -21.44 -3.75 9.83
CA THR A 72 -20.49 -3.30 10.86
C THR A 72 -19.61 -4.46 11.33
N GLU A 73 -20.20 -5.64 11.50
CA GLU A 73 -19.51 -6.85 11.96
C GLU A 73 -18.41 -7.27 10.97
N GLU A 74 -18.66 -7.15 9.67
CA GLU A 74 -17.65 -7.46 8.65
C GLU A 74 -16.53 -6.42 8.64
N ARG A 75 -16.86 -5.12 8.79
CA ARG A 75 -15.86 -4.05 8.89
C ARG A 75 -14.97 -4.22 10.12
N GLU A 76 -15.52 -4.66 11.25
CA GLU A 76 -14.75 -4.94 12.47
C GLU A 76 -13.74 -6.08 12.26
N VAL A 77 -14.13 -7.14 11.55
CA VAL A 77 -13.20 -8.22 11.16
C VAL A 77 -12.11 -7.69 10.24
N ILE A 78 -12.46 -6.92 9.21
CA ILE A 78 -11.49 -6.32 8.28
C ILE A 78 -10.49 -5.43 9.02
N ILE A 79 -10.96 -4.59 9.94
CA ILE A 79 -10.10 -3.71 10.76
C ILE A 79 -9.08 -4.53 11.55
N LYS A 80 -9.53 -5.62 12.19
CA LYS A 80 -8.65 -6.49 12.97
C LYS A 80 -7.56 -7.12 12.09
N GLU A 81 -7.96 -7.69 10.96
CA GLU A 81 -7.02 -8.38 10.04
C GLU A 81 -6.11 -7.39 9.30
N PHE A 82 -6.60 -6.18 9.02
CA PHE A 82 -5.78 -5.10 8.50
C PHE A 82 -4.67 -4.70 9.48
N LEU A 83 -4.97 -4.57 10.77
CA LEU A 83 -3.96 -4.24 11.77
C LEU A 83 -2.90 -5.34 11.92
N VAL A 84 -3.27 -6.60 11.73
CA VAL A 84 -2.30 -7.71 11.64
C VAL A 84 -1.37 -7.53 10.45
N ALA A 85 -1.94 -7.27 9.26
CA ALA A 85 -1.16 -6.99 8.05
C ALA A 85 -0.23 -5.79 8.24
N LEU A 86 -0.75 -4.67 8.74
CA LEU A 86 0.01 -3.43 8.95
C LEU A 86 1.20 -3.64 9.91
N ARG A 87 0.99 -4.32 11.04
CA ARG A 87 2.07 -4.66 11.96
C ARG A 87 3.14 -5.53 11.31
N SER A 88 2.74 -6.48 10.46
CA SER A 88 3.69 -7.29 9.69
C SER A 88 4.53 -6.41 8.74
N ILE A 89 3.94 -5.42 8.09
CA ILE A 89 4.68 -4.47 7.24
C ILE A 89 5.66 -3.64 8.06
N TYR A 90 5.23 -3.06 9.20
CA TYR A 90 6.11 -2.29 10.08
C TYR A 90 7.26 -3.13 10.64
N ALA A 91 7.01 -4.40 10.99
CA ALA A 91 8.06 -5.31 11.47
C ALA A 91 9.17 -5.57 10.43
N ASN A 92 8.91 -5.31 9.15
CA ASN A 92 9.90 -5.36 8.07
C ASN A 92 10.62 -4.02 7.85
N GLY A 93 10.42 -3.05 8.74
CA GLY A 93 11.02 -1.73 8.70
C GLY A 93 10.44 -0.80 7.62
N ILE A 94 9.19 -1.05 7.21
CA ILE A 94 8.50 -0.29 6.17
C ILE A 94 7.27 0.41 6.76
N GLU A 95 7.20 1.73 6.60
CA GLU A 95 6.00 2.54 6.82
C GLU A 95 5.39 2.89 5.45
N PRO A 96 4.19 2.40 5.10
CA PRO A 96 3.48 2.86 3.91
C PRO A 96 3.06 4.32 4.03
N VAL A 97 3.18 5.10 2.95
CA VAL A 97 2.76 6.50 2.93
C VAL A 97 1.49 6.72 2.13
N ASP A 98 1.30 6.01 1.02
CA ASP A 98 0.08 6.07 0.22
C ASP A 98 -1.07 5.24 0.82
N CYS A 99 -1.57 5.71 1.96
CA CYS A 99 -2.60 5.04 2.73
C CYS A 99 -3.99 5.31 2.13
N ALA A 100 -4.62 4.29 1.58
CA ALA A 100 -5.98 4.38 1.07
C ALA A 100 -6.65 3.00 0.95
N LEU A 101 -7.99 2.98 0.96
CA LEU A 101 -8.78 1.76 0.77
C LEU A 101 -8.50 1.02 -0.55
N ARG A 102 -8.01 1.71 -1.58
CA ARG A 102 -7.60 1.08 -2.86
C ARG A 102 -6.36 0.20 -2.71
N ASN A 103 -5.54 0.46 -1.69
CA ASN A 103 -4.26 -0.22 -1.43
C ASN A 103 -4.38 -1.31 -0.34
N VAL A 104 -5.61 -1.63 0.09
CA VAL A 104 -5.90 -2.73 1.02
C VAL A 104 -6.79 -3.74 0.32
N LEU A 105 -6.27 -4.94 0.11
CA LEU A 105 -7.03 -6.07 -0.43
C LEU A 105 -7.63 -6.89 0.70
N TRP A 106 -8.90 -7.26 0.55
CA TRP A 106 -9.61 -8.14 1.45
C TRP A 106 -10.00 -9.43 0.74
N ASP A 107 -9.51 -10.55 1.28
CA ASP A 107 -9.96 -11.88 0.90
C ASP A 107 -10.97 -12.39 1.93
N SER A 108 -12.24 -12.43 1.54
CA SER A 108 -13.33 -12.83 2.42
C SER A 108 -13.36 -14.33 2.71
N GLU A 109 -12.74 -15.16 1.86
CA GLU A 109 -12.66 -16.61 2.03
C GLU A 109 -11.65 -16.98 3.11
N THR A 110 -10.44 -16.41 3.03
CA THR A 110 -9.37 -16.69 4.00
C THR A 110 -9.34 -15.73 5.19
N LYS A 111 -10.19 -14.69 5.16
CA LYS A 111 -10.24 -13.61 6.16
C LYS A 111 -8.88 -12.95 6.35
N LYS A 112 -8.25 -12.54 5.24
CA LYS A 112 -6.91 -11.97 5.26
C LYS A 112 -6.86 -10.63 4.55
N CYS A 113 -6.15 -9.69 5.17
CA CYS A 113 -5.79 -8.42 4.55
C CYS A 113 -4.38 -8.48 3.97
N THR A 114 -4.22 -7.83 2.81
CA THR A 114 -2.93 -7.57 2.18
C THR A 114 -2.81 -6.09 1.87
N ILE A 115 -1.63 -5.52 2.06
CA ILE A 115 -1.31 -4.14 1.66
C ILE A 115 -0.51 -4.18 0.36
N ILE A 116 -0.85 -3.33 -0.58
CA ILE A 116 -0.20 -3.21 -1.89
C ILE A 116 0.22 -1.76 -2.16
N ASP A 117 0.93 -1.55 -3.28
CA ASP A 117 1.30 -0.23 -3.80
C ASP A 117 2.26 0.54 -2.87
N PHE A 118 3.51 0.09 -2.82
CA PHE A 118 4.59 0.67 -2.03
C PHE A 118 5.47 1.59 -2.87
N GLU A 119 4.87 2.35 -3.79
CA GLU A 119 5.62 3.34 -4.56
C GLU A 119 6.08 4.53 -3.71
N ILE A 120 5.40 4.77 -2.57
CA ILE A 120 5.74 5.78 -1.58
C ILE A 120 5.70 5.13 -0.19
N TRP A 121 6.89 4.91 0.39
CA TRP A 121 7.08 4.39 1.75
C TRP A 121 8.29 5.04 2.42
N ARG A 122 8.40 4.89 3.74
CA ARG A 122 9.54 5.34 4.55
C ARG A 122 10.14 4.16 5.30
N GLY A 123 11.46 4.13 5.38
CA GLY A 123 12.14 3.21 6.31
C GLY A 123 11.83 3.63 7.73
N THR A 124 11.51 2.67 8.59
CA THR A 124 11.19 2.92 9.99
C THR A 124 11.71 1.81 10.88
N GLU A 125 12.00 2.14 12.14
CA GLU A 125 12.21 1.17 13.23
C GLU A 125 11.05 1.19 14.23
N GLU A 126 10.05 2.05 13.98
CA GLU A 126 8.88 2.21 14.83
C GLU A 126 7.91 1.03 14.65
N VAL A 127 7.04 0.87 15.63
CA VAL A 127 5.90 -0.05 15.58
C VAL A 127 4.61 0.74 15.42
N VAL A 128 3.49 0.07 15.13
CA VAL A 128 2.17 0.70 15.12
C VAL A 128 1.80 1.10 16.55
N GLU A 129 2.07 2.36 16.92
CA GLU A 129 1.77 2.87 18.27
C GLU A 129 0.31 3.27 18.45
N ASN A 130 -0.28 3.89 17.42
CA ASN A 130 -1.64 4.42 17.48
C ASN A 130 -2.50 3.82 16.36
N GLU A 131 -3.10 2.68 16.66
CA GLU A 131 -3.96 1.95 15.73
C GLU A 131 -5.12 2.81 15.21
N VAL A 132 -5.74 3.63 16.07
CA VAL A 132 -6.87 4.49 15.66
C VAL A 132 -6.42 5.52 14.62
N LYS A 133 -5.25 6.13 14.81
CA LYS A 133 -4.66 7.07 13.86
C LYS A 133 -4.35 6.39 12.53
N GLU A 134 -3.78 5.20 12.56
CA GLU A 134 -3.53 4.43 11.33
C GLU A 134 -4.84 4.07 10.63
N LEU A 135 -5.83 3.54 11.33
CA LEU A 135 -7.14 3.24 10.75
C LEU A 135 -7.81 4.47 10.12
N GLN A 136 -7.62 5.66 10.70
CA GLN A 136 -8.07 6.93 10.14
C GLN A 136 -7.28 7.35 8.90
N ARG A 137 -5.96 7.16 8.90
CA ARG A 137 -5.06 7.44 7.78
C ARG A 137 -5.37 6.56 6.57
N TRP A 138 -5.74 5.30 6.80
CA TRP A 138 -6.15 4.34 5.78
C TRP A 138 -7.61 4.45 5.36
N GLY A 139 -8.42 5.26 6.05
CA GLY A 139 -9.84 5.45 5.74
C GLY A 139 -10.75 4.29 6.19
N LEU A 140 -10.28 3.44 7.11
CA LEU A 140 -11.04 2.34 7.71
C LEU A 140 -11.94 2.80 8.86
N VAL A 141 -11.56 3.89 9.51
CA VAL A 141 -12.34 4.56 10.56
C VAL A 141 -12.56 6.01 10.18
N ARG A 142 -13.73 6.56 10.52
CA ARG A 142 -14.03 7.97 10.24
C ARG A 142 -13.09 8.88 11.02
N GLN A 143 -12.57 9.89 10.34
CA GLN A 143 -11.89 10.98 11.03
C GLN A 143 -12.93 11.83 11.79
N PRO A 144 -12.58 12.37 12.97
CA PRO A 144 -13.42 13.34 13.65
C PRO A 144 -13.67 14.54 12.72
N ALA A 145 -14.86 15.12 12.78
CA ALA A 145 -15.13 16.37 12.07
C ALA A 145 -14.08 17.42 12.49
N ALA A 146 -13.45 18.05 11.51
CA ALA A 146 -12.52 19.15 11.79
C ALA A 146 -13.27 20.26 12.52
N LYS A 147 -12.66 20.82 13.57
CA LYS A 147 -13.27 21.90 14.35
C LYS A 147 -13.46 23.17 13.51
N ASP A 148 -12.59 23.38 12.53
CA ASP A 148 -12.63 24.49 11.60
C ASP A 148 -11.91 24.13 10.28
N HIS A 149 -12.00 25.04 9.30
CA HIS A 149 -11.40 24.88 7.98
C HIS A 149 -9.86 24.77 8.00
N TRP A 150 -9.20 25.42 8.98
CA TRP A 150 -7.75 25.37 9.11
C TRP A 150 -7.26 24.03 9.67
N ALA A 151 -8.01 23.46 10.60
CA ALA A 151 -7.77 22.11 11.10
C ALA A 151 -7.97 21.06 9.99
N ALA A 152 -8.98 21.23 9.13
CA ALA A 152 -9.19 20.37 7.96
C ALA A 152 -8.02 20.47 6.95
N TRP A 153 -7.58 21.69 6.64
CA TRP A 153 -6.45 21.94 5.73
C TRP A 153 -5.14 21.32 6.24
N ASN A 154 -4.80 21.54 7.51
CA ASN A 154 -3.56 21.02 8.09
C ASN A 154 -3.53 19.49 8.23
N ALA A 155 -4.70 18.84 8.31
CA ALA A 155 -4.79 17.37 8.38
C ALA A 155 -4.48 16.69 7.04
N GLN A 156 -4.59 17.39 5.91
CA GLN A 156 -4.26 16.85 4.59
C GLN A 156 -2.76 16.70 4.34
N PHE A 157 -1.91 17.33 5.16
CA PHE A 157 -0.46 17.40 4.97
C PHE A 157 0.34 16.72 6.10
N ARG A 158 -0.30 15.88 6.93
CA ARG A 158 0.35 15.14 8.04
C ARG A 158 0.35 13.65 7.82
#